data_AF-A0A815YCE4-F1
#
_entry.id   AF-A0A815YCE4-F1
#
_cell.length_a   1.000
_cell.length_b   1.000
_cell.length_c   1.000
_cell.angle_alpha   90.00
_cell.angle_beta   90.00
_cell.angle_gamma   90.00
#
_symmetry.space_group_name_H-M   'P 1'
#
loop_
_entity.id
_entity.type
_entity.pdbx_description
1 polymer ?
#
loop_
_entity_poly.entity_id
_entity_poly.type
_entity_poly.pdbx_seq_one_letter_code
_entity_poly.pdbx_strand_id
1 'polypeptide(L)'
;PVSPFVKVKIFGVRCDQNEQKTLTISNNGLNPIWNHLMQFSICIPELCLLRFTVKDNDKSNTDLGQYSIPFLSMQSGYRHIRLLDIYNNPTTATLFVNVKIINTDNAT
;
A
#
# COMPACT_ATOMS: atom_id res chain seq x y z
N PRO A 1 -14.30 17.55 4.66
CA PRO A 1 -12.92 17.44 4.13
C PRO A 1 -12.49 15.98 4.20
N VAL A 2 -11.55 15.54 3.36
CA VAL A 2 -11.12 14.12 3.36
C VAL A 2 -10.19 13.87 4.55
N SER A 3 -10.39 12.77 5.26
CA SER A 3 -9.55 12.30 6.36
C SER A 3 -8.86 10.99 5.95
N PRO A 4 -7.75 11.03 5.18
CA PRO A 4 -7.25 9.84 4.52
C PRO A 4 -6.40 8.94 5.43
N PHE A 5 -6.50 7.63 5.20
CA PHE A 5 -5.54 6.64 5.66
C PHE A 5 -5.14 5.71 4.51
N VAL A 6 -3.95 5.12 4.61
CA VAL A 6 -3.45 4.14 3.64
C VAL A 6 -3.56 2.75 4.25
N LYS A 7 -4.04 1.81 3.43
CA LYS A 7 -4.10 0.39 3.74
C LYS A 7 -3.23 -0.37 2.75
N VAL A 8 -2.39 -1.27 3.25
CA VAL A 8 -1.60 -2.18 2.42
C VAL A 8 -2.02 -3.60 2.74
N LYS A 9 -2.47 -4.33 1.72
CA LYS A 9 -2.88 -5.73 1.83
C LYS A 9 -2.04 -6.61 0.92
N ILE A 10 -1.61 -7.74 1.45
CA ILE A 10 -0.97 -8.82 0.69
C ILE A 10 -2.04 -9.85 0.34
N PHE A 11 -2.11 -10.16 -0.95
CA PHE A 11 -2.87 -11.27 -1.49
C PHE A 11 -1.88 -12.36 -1.93
N GLY A 12 -2.25 -13.61 -1.73
CA GLY A 12 -1.44 -14.77 -2.07
C GLY A 12 -1.96 -16.00 -1.35
N VAL A 13 -1.06 -16.95 -1.12
CA VAL A 13 -1.33 -18.14 -0.30
C VAL A 13 -1.66 -17.76 1.15
N ARG A 14 -2.35 -18.65 1.87
CA ARG A 14 -2.87 -18.35 3.22
C ARG A 14 -1.79 -17.86 4.20
N CYS A 15 -0.56 -18.36 4.12
CA CYS A 15 0.51 -17.94 5.02
C CYS A 15 0.99 -16.50 4.79
N ASP A 16 0.80 -15.97 3.57
CA ASP A 16 1.29 -14.64 3.18
C ASP A 16 0.23 -13.55 3.30
N GLN A 17 -1.04 -13.94 3.46
CA GLN A 17 -2.15 -12.99 3.57
C GLN A 17 -2.03 -12.15 4.84
N ASN A 18 -1.86 -10.84 4.66
CA ASN A 18 -1.72 -9.88 5.74
C ASN A 18 -2.29 -8.51 5.32
N GLU A 19 -2.75 -7.71 6.27
CA GLU A 19 -3.27 -6.37 6.05
C GLU A 19 -2.84 -5.45 7.19
N GLN A 20 -2.25 -4.30 6.83
CA GLN A 20 -1.93 -3.23 7.77
C GLN A 20 -2.46 -1.90 7.27
N LYS A 21 -2.73 -0.97 8.18
CA LYS A 21 -3.20 0.38 7.86
C LYS A 21 -2.46 1.43 8.68
N THR A 22 -2.31 2.61 8.11
CA THR A 22 -1.80 3.78 8.83
C THR A 22 -2.86 4.31 9.80
N LEU A 23 -2.45 5.26 10.64
CA LEU A 23 -3.38 6.17 11.29
C LEU A 23 -4.08 7.04 10.22
N THR A 24 -5.25 7.55 10.60
CA THR A 24 -6.00 8.55 9.82
C THR A 24 -5.40 9.93 10.06
N ILE A 25 -5.20 10.70 8.98
CA ILE A 25 -4.88 12.13 9.09
C ILE A 25 -6.17 12.92 8.91
N SER A 26 -6.61 13.64 9.93
CA SER A 26 -7.89 14.37 9.89
C SER A 26 -7.82 15.58 8.96
N ASN A 27 -8.85 15.74 8.12
CA ASN A 27 -9.08 16.93 7.29
C ASN A 27 -7.90 17.35 6.38
N ASN A 28 -6.99 16.45 6.02
CA ASN A 28 -5.88 16.72 5.10
C ASN A 28 -5.86 15.74 3.92
N GLY A 29 -6.59 16.07 2.86
CA GLY A 29 -6.66 15.27 1.64
C GLY A 29 -5.66 15.64 0.54
N LEU A 30 -4.94 16.77 0.65
CA LEU A 30 -4.07 17.28 -0.42
C LEU A 30 -2.64 16.75 -0.31
N ASN A 31 -2.08 16.74 0.90
CA ASN A 31 -0.71 16.31 1.17
C ASN A 31 -0.57 15.66 2.57
N PRO A 32 -1.34 14.60 2.88
CA PRO A 32 -1.18 13.86 4.13
C PRO A 32 0.23 13.26 4.26
N ILE A 33 0.80 13.32 5.46
CA ILE A 33 2.08 12.70 5.81
C ILE A 33 1.82 11.72 6.95
N TRP A 34 2.02 10.43 6.69
CA TRP A 34 1.79 9.39 7.70
C TRP A 34 3.05 8.98 8.46
N ASN A 35 4.23 9.00 7.81
CA ASN A 35 5.50 8.52 8.37
C ASN A 35 5.37 7.19 9.15
N HIS A 36 4.61 6.25 8.57
CA HIS A 36 4.25 5.00 9.21
C HIS A 36 5.01 3.84 8.57
N LEU A 37 5.62 2.99 9.40
CA LEU A 37 6.33 1.80 8.95
C LEU A 37 5.39 0.60 9.00
N MET A 38 5.28 -0.12 7.87
CA MET A 38 4.61 -1.42 7.80
C MET A 38 5.64 -2.50 7.49
N GLN A 39 5.51 -3.65 8.14
CA GLN A 39 6.41 -4.79 7.96
C GLN A 39 5.61 -6.05 7.65
N PHE A 40 6.03 -6.76 6.62
CA PHE A 40 5.36 -7.96 6.16
C PHE A 40 6.38 -9.07 5.90
N SER A 41 6.02 -10.30 6.25
CA SER A 41 6.77 -11.51 5.90
C SER A 41 6.04 -12.21 4.76
N ILE A 42 6.79 -12.64 3.74
CA ILE A 42 6.27 -13.32 2.56
C ILE A 42 7.04 -14.62 2.39
N CYS A 43 6.32 -15.75 2.41
CA CYS A 43 6.88 -17.09 2.24
C CYS A 43 6.97 -17.50 0.76
N ILE A 44 6.00 -17.13 -0.08
CA ILE A 44 5.98 -17.46 -1.52
C ILE A 44 5.87 -16.18 -2.36
N PRO A 45 6.99 -15.47 -2.59
CA PRO A 45 7.08 -14.23 -3.36
C PRO A 45 6.37 -14.26 -4.73
N GLU A 46 6.45 -15.38 -5.43
CA GLU A 46 5.93 -15.60 -6.79
C GLU A 46 4.41 -15.54 -6.86
N LEU A 47 3.73 -15.83 -5.75
CA LEU A 47 2.27 -15.84 -5.66
C LEU A 47 1.71 -14.63 -4.91
N CYS A 48 2.57 -13.65 -4.60
CA CYS A 48 2.20 -12.48 -3.80
C CYS A 48 1.89 -11.24 -4.64
N LEU A 49 0.78 -10.58 -4.31
CA LEU A 49 0.35 -9.30 -4.84
C LEU A 49 0.12 -8.32 -3.70
N LEU A 50 0.70 -7.13 -3.78
CA LEU A 50 0.44 -6.05 -2.82
C LEU A 50 -0.61 -5.11 -3.39
N ARG A 51 -1.55 -4.69 -2.56
CA ARG A 51 -2.52 -3.63 -2.88
C ARG A 51 -2.38 -2.49 -1.89
N PHE A 52 -2.12 -1.31 -2.42
CA PHE A 52 -2.22 -0.04 -1.73
C PHE A 52 -3.63 0.50 -1.97
N THR A 53 -4.30 0.92 -0.90
CA THR A 53 -5.63 1.55 -0.97
C THR A 53 -5.64 2.77 -0.08
N VAL A 54 -6.04 3.91 -0.62
CA VAL A 54 -6.31 5.12 0.16
C VAL A 54 -7.81 5.21 0.38
N LYS A 55 -8.22 5.37 1.64
CA LYS A 55 -9.63 5.48 2.04
C LYS A 55 -9.84 6.74 2.85
N ASP A 56 -11.06 7.26 2.80
CA ASP A 56 -11.52 8.31 3.71
C ASP A 56 -12.11 7.65 4.96
N ASN A 57 -11.62 8.02 6.14
CA ASN A 57 -12.14 7.49 7.41
C ASN A 57 -13.62 7.84 7.62
N ASP A 58 -14.04 9.01 7.12
CA ASP A 58 -15.41 9.50 7.28
C ASP A 58 -16.36 8.87 6.25
N LYS A 59 -15.83 8.22 5.21
CA LYS A 59 -16.58 7.55 4.14
C LYS A 59 -16.11 6.10 3.98
N SER A 60 -16.54 5.25 4.92
CA SER A 60 -16.22 3.82 5.02
C SER A 60 -16.23 3.03 3.70
N ASN A 61 -17.14 3.35 2.78
CA ASN A 61 -17.46 2.48 1.63
C ASN A 61 -16.80 2.88 0.30
N THR A 62 -15.92 3.87 0.27
CA THR A 62 -15.32 4.30 -1.01
C THR A 62 -13.82 4.45 -0.91
N ASP A 63 -13.13 3.76 -1.82
CA ASP A 63 -11.69 3.91 -2.00
C ASP A 63 -11.45 5.21 -2.77
N LEU A 64 -10.60 6.08 -2.23
CA LEU A 64 -10.16 7.31 -2.88
C LEU A 64 -9.15 7.04 -4.00
N GLY A 65 -8.42 5.93 -3.88
CA GLY A 65 -7.52 5.46 -4.91
C GLY A 65 -6.89 4.12 -4.51
N GLN A 66 -6.47 3.36 -5.51
CA GLN A 66 -5.86 2.05 -5.32
C GLN A 66 -4.75 1.79 -6.32
N TYR A 67 -3.81 0.92 -5.94
CA TYR A 67 -2.80 0.41 -6.84
C TYR A 67 -2.40 -1.00 -6.41
N SER A 68 -2.30 -1.92 -7.37
CA SER A 68 -1.86 -3.29 -7.13
C SER A 68 -0.62 -3.63 -7.94
N ILE A 69 0.32 -4.32 -7.31
CA ILE A 69 1.61 -4.70 -7.91
C ILE A 69 2.03 -6.10 -7.43
N PRO A 70 2.50 -6.98 -8.34
CA PRO A 70 3.12 -8.24 -7.93
C PRO A 70 4.35 -7.96 -7.07
N PHE A 71 4.57 -8.75 -6.02
CA PHE A 71 5.70 -8.53 -5.11
C PHE A 71 7.04 -8.50 -5.85
N LEU A 72 7.25 -9.42 -6.78
CA LEU A 72 8.47 -9.49 -7.60
C LEU A 72 8.66 -8.28 -8.55
N SER A 73 7.64 -7.46 -8.77
CA SER A 73 7.74 -6.23 -9.56
C SER A 73 8.04 -4.99 -8.71
N MET A 74 8.05 -5.11 -7.38
CA MET A 74 8.39 -3.99 -6.51
C MET A 74 9.88 -3.67 -6.57
N GLN A 75 10.18 -2.37 -6.58
CA GLN A 75 11.54 -1.87 -6.53
C GLN A 75 11.81 -1.21 -5.18
N SER A 76 12.97 -1.48 -4.60
CA SER A 76 13.42 -0.84 -3.36
C SER A 76 13.70 0.66 -3.55
N GLY A 77 13.80 1.38 -2.42
CA GLY A 77 14.09 2.80 -2.33
C GLY A 77 12.84 3.68 -2.29
N TYR A 78 13.04 4.98 -2.48
CA TYR A 78 11.97 5.98 -2.54
C TYR A 78 11.26 5.93 -3.89
N ARG A 79 9.93 5.79 -3.87
CA ARG A 79 9.10 5.62 -5.08
C ARG A 79 7.79 6.38 -4.97
N HIS A 80 7.30 6.87 -6.11
CA HIS A 80 5.91 7.31 -6.24
C HIS A 80 5.06 6.18 -6.82
N ILE A 81 3.98 5.85 -6.11
CA ILE A 81 2.92 4.97 -6.60
C ILE A 81 1.82 5.86 -7.17
N ARG A 82 1.53 5.74 -8.46
CA ARG A 82 0.39 6.43 -9.08
C ARG A 82 -0.90 5.69 -8.76
N LEU A 83 -1.83 6.36 -8.11
CA LEU A 83 -3.11 5.77 -7.73
C LEU A 83 -4.06 5.75 -8.92
N LEU A 84 -4.86 4.69 -8.97
CA LEU A 84 -5.97 4.52 -9.89
C LEU A 84 -7.28 4.69 -9.13
N ASP A 85 -8.34 5.08 -9.84
CA ASP A 85 -9.69 5.06 -9.27
C ASP A 85 -10.24 3.61 -9.15
N ILE A 86 -11.49 3.49 -8.71
CA ILE A 86 -12.18 2.19 -8.56
C ILE A 86 -12.44 1.48 -9.89
N TYR A 87 -12.31 2.18 -11.02
CA TYR A 87 -12.46 1.66 -12.38
C TYR A 87 -11.11 1.44 -13.07
N ASN A 88 -10.01 1.54 -12.31
CA ASN A 88 -8.62 1.42 -12.78
C ASN A 88 -8.17 2.54 -13.74
N ASN A 89 -8.83 3.69 -13.75
CA ASN A 89 -8.37 4.84 -14.53
C ASN A 89 -7.25 5.59 -13.78
N PRO A 90 -6.25 6.14 -14.49
CA PRO A 90 -5.21 6.97 -13.88
C PRO A 90 -5.79 8.20 -13.17
N THR A 91 -5.28 8.49 -11.98
CA THR A 91 -5.57 9.73 -11.25
C THR A 91 -4.33 10.63 -11.19
N THR A 92 -4.50 11.87 -10.72
CA THR A 92 -3.36 12.77 -10.40
C THR A 92 -2.74 12.49 -9.03
N ALA A 93 -3.35 11.61 -8.22
CA ALA A 93 -2.90 11.33 -6.87
C ALA A 93 -1.76 10.30 -6.86
N THR A 94 -0.78 10.51 -5.97
CA THR A 94 0.31 9.57 -5.77
C THR A 94 0.57 9.32 -4.29
N LEU A 95 1.08 8.14 -3.96
CA LEU A 95 1.68 7.85 -2.66
C LEU A 95 3.20 7.86 -2.79
N PHE A 96 3.87 8.60 -1.91
CA PHE A 96 5.32 8.54 -1.78
C PHE A 96 5.70 7.53 -0.71
N VAL A 97 6.48 6.53 -1.08
CA VAL A 97 6.85 5.40 -0.19
C VAL A 97 8.34 5.14 -0.23
N ASN A 98 8.89 4.61 0.86
CA ASN A 98 10.21 3.98 0.88
C ASN A 98 10.01 2.47 1.04
N VAL A 99 10.51 1.69 0.09
CA VAL A 99 10.41 0.23 0.08
C VAL A 99 11.77 -0.37 0.40
N LYS A 100 11.81 -1.28 1.38
CA LYS A 100 12.98 -2.11 1.68
C LYS A 100 12.58 -3.58 1.58
N ILE A 101 13.23 -4.31 0.68
CA ILE A 101 13.07 -5.77 0.54
C ILE A 101 14.32 -6.42 1.12
N ILE A 102 14.15 -7.36 2.04
CA ILE A 102 15.23 -8.09 2.71
C ILE A 102 15.02 -9.57 2.42
N ASN A 103 15.99 -10.22 1.78
CA ASN A 103 15.99 -11.66 1.65
C ASN A 103 16.56 -12.28 2.93
N THR A 104 15.78 -13.13 3.60
CA THR A 104 16.15 -13.82 4.83
C THR A 104 16.82 -15.16 4.60
N ASP A 105 16.93 -15.63 3.35
CA ASP A 105 17.52 -16.94 3.01
C ASP A 105 19.05 -16.99 3.13
N ASN A 106 19.69 -15.88 3.46
CA ASN A 106 21.14 -15.81 3.71
C ASN A 106 21.49 -16.13 5.17
N ALA A 107 20.97 -17.24 5.68
CA ALA A 107 21.51 -17.91 6.86
C ALA A 107 22.49 -19.01 6.40
N THR A 108 23.71 -18.59 6.06
CA THR A 108 24.91 -19.44 6.06
C THR A 108 25.82 -18.97 7.16
#